data_AF-A0A7V8FSQ9-F1
#
_entry.id   AF-A0A7V8FSQ9-F1
#
_cell.length_a   1.000
_cell.length_b   1.000
_cell.length_c   1.000
_cell.angle_alpha   90.00
_cell.angle_beta   90.00
_cell.angle_gamma   90.00
#
_symmetry.space_group_name_H-M   'P 1'
#
loop_
_entity.id
_entity.type
_entity.pdbx_description
1 polymer ?
#
loop_
_entity_poly.entity_id
_entity_poly.type
_entity_poly.pdbx_seq_one_letter_code
_entity_poly.pdbx_strand_id
1 'polypeptide(L)'
;MAYEFDFSAVTPAALKVLGEGMLVSLKITVVAILFGMVWGTLLAMMRLSHNRPLQWFATAYVNLFRSIPLVMVLLWFFLIVPQLLQKLFGLSPANDLRMTSALVAFSLFEAAYYAEIIRAGINSVGRGQLGAAYALGLT
;
A
#
# COMPACT_ATOMS: atom_id res chain seq x y z
N MET A 1 43.48 -1.72 -16.04
CA MET A 1 42.91 -2.83 -15.23
C MET A 1 41.63 -3.26 -15.90
N ALA A 2 41.61 -4.46 -16.49
CA ALA A 2 40.37 -5.07 -16.94
C ALA A 2 39.70 -5.67 -15.70
N TYR A 3 38.47 -5.27 -15.39
CA TYR A 3 37.68 -5.95 -14.38
C TYR A 3 37.29 -7.32 -14.95
N GLU A 4 37.71 -8.40 -14.29
CA GLU A 4 37.19 -9.73 -14.57
C GLU A 4 35.93 -9.97 -13.73
N PHE A 5 34.86 -10.43 -14.37
CA PHE A 5 33.62 -10.75 -13.67
C PHE A 5 33.80 -12.04 -12.87
N ASP A 6 33.63 -11.96 -11.55
CA ASP A 6 33.69 -13.12 -10.66
C ASP A 6 32.29 -13.73 -10.45
N PHE A 7 32.10 -14.94 -10.97
CA PHE A 7 30.86 -15.70 -10.86
C PHE A 7 30.90 -16.77 -9.77
N SER A 8 31.95 -16.82 -8.95
CA SER A 8 32.10 -17.81 -7.87
C SER A 8 30.95 -17.76 -6.85
N ALA A 9 30.31 -16.60 -6.69
CA ALA A 9 29.15 -16.40 -5.82
C ALA A 9 27.83 -16.97 -6.38
N VAL A 10 27.74 -17.23 -7.70
CA VAL A 10 26.54 -17.75 -8.36
C VAL A 10 26.46 -19.27 -8.20
N THR A 11 26.32 -19.71 -6.96
CA THR A 11 26.15 -21.12 -6.61
C THR A 11 24.68 -21.54 -6.70
N PRO A 12 24.37 -22.83 -6.93
CA PRO A 12 23.00 -23.34 -6.86
C PRO A 12 22.30 -23.03 -5.54
N ALA A 13 23.05 -23.01 -4.43
CA ALA A 13 22.54 -22.64 -3.11
C ALA A 13 22.17 -21.15 -3.04
N ALA A 14 23.02 -20.26 -3.56
CA ALA A 14 22.72 -18.82 -3.63
C ALA A 14 21.49 -18.55 -4.48
N LEU A 15 21.38 -19.20 -5.65
CA LEU A 15 20.20 -19.08 -6.52
C LEU A 15 18.92 -19.54 -5.83
N LYS A 16 18.98 -20.62 -5.05
CA LYS A 16 17.83 -21.10 -4.27
C LYS A 16 17.37 -20.06 -3.23
N VAL A 17 18.29 -19.51 -2.43
CA VAL A 17 17.97 -18.51 -1.41
C VAL A 17 17.40 -17.22 -2.03
N LEU A 18 17.99 -16.77 -3.15
CA LEU A 18 17.47 -15.62 -3.89
C LEU A 18 16.07 -15.90 -4.46
N GLY A 19 15.82 -17.11 -4.95
CA GLY A 19 14.49 -17.54 -5.40
C GLY A 19 13.45 -17.53 -4.29
N GLU A 20 13.80 -18.04 -3.10
CA GLU A 20 12.93 -17.99 -1.92
C GLU A 20 12.65 -16.55 -1.48
N GLY A 21 13.66 -15.69 -1.46
CA GLY A 21 13.51 -14.26 -1.17
C GLY A 21 12.63 -13.54 -2.19
N MET A 22 12.81 -13.83 -3.48
CA MET A 22 11.98 -13.30 -4.56
C MET A 22 10.51 -13.68 -4.39
N LEU A 23 10.22 -14.94 -4.03
CA LEU A 23 8.86 -15.40 -3.77
C LEU A 23 8.22 -14.62 -2.61
N VAL A 24 8.96 -14.35 -1.55
CA VAL A 24 8.50 -13.52 -0.43
C VAL A 24 8.19 -12.10 -0.90
N SER A 25 9.10 -11.47 -1.66
CA SER A 25 8.89 -10.13 -2.21
C SER A 25 7.65 -10.08 -3.11
N LEU A 26 7.52 -11.01 -4.05
CA LEU A 26 6.36 -11.10 -4.94
C LEU A 26 5.05 -11.29 -4.16
N LYS A 27 5.04 -12.13 -3.14
CA LYS A 27 3.87 -12.32 -2.27
C LYS A 27 3.46 -11.01 -1.60
N ILE A 28 4.41 -10.28 -1.02
CA ILE A 28 4.14 -8.99 -0.38
C ILE A 28 3.61 -7.98 -1.41
N THR A 29 4.28 -7.87 -2.55
CA THR A 29 3.91 -6.94 -3.63
C THR A 29 2.50 -7.22 -4.15
N VAL A 30 2.16 -8.47 -4.49
CA VAL A 30 0.84 -8.82 -5.02
C VAL A 30 -0.27 -8.50 -4.01
N VAL A 31 -0.08 -8.87 -2.74
CA VAL A 31 -1.06 -8.57 -1.70
C VAL A 31 -1.22 -7.06 -1.49
N ALA A 32 -0.11 -6.34 -1.40
CA ALA A 32 -0.13 -4.89 -1.23
C ALA A 32 -0.80 -4.17 -2.40
N ILE A 33 -0.57 -4.61 -3.64
CA ILE A 33 -1.25 -4.07 -4.82
C ILE A 33 -2.76 -4.33 -4.74
N LEU A 34 -3.18 -5.57 -4.49
CA LEU A 34 -4.60 -5.94 -4.50
C LEU A 34 -5.37 -5.18 -3.40
N PHE A 35 -4.89 -5.23 -2.16
CA PHE A 35 -5.53 -4.53 -1.05
C PHE A 35 -5.39 -3.01 -1.18
N GLY A 36 -4.20 -2.55 -1.55
CA GLY A 36 -3.92 -1.13 -1.74
C GLY A 36 -4.79 -0.50 -2.83
N MET A 37 -5.04 -1.22 -3.92
CA MET A 37 -5.88 -0.73 -5.01
C MET A 37 -7.34 -0.66 -4.60
N VAL A 38 -7.88 -1.69 -3.94
CA VAL A 38 -9.25 -1.68 -3.43
C VAL A 38 -9.43 -0.57 -2.39
N TRP A 39 -8.57 -0.52 -1.37
CA TRP A 39 -8.67 0.45 -0.29
C TRP A 39 -8.37 1.88 -0.77
N GLY A 40 -7.34 2.04 -1.62
CA GLY A 40 -6.99 3.31 -2.25
C GLY A 40 -8.11 3.86 -3.12
N THR A 41 -8.82 3.01 -3.86
CA THR A 41 -10.01 3.43 -4.64
C THR A 41 -11.10 3.96 -3.71
N LEU A 42 -11.40 3.24 -2.62
CA LEU A 42 -12.39 3.69 -1.64
C LEU A 42 -12.00 5.04 -1.01
N LEU A 43 -10.73 5.22 -0.63
CA LEU A 43 -10.19 6.48 -0.12
C LEU A 43 -10.28 7.62 -1.14
N ALA A 44 -9.98 7.36 -2.41
CA ALA A 44 -10.11 8.34 -3.48
C ALA A 44 -11.56 8.82 -3.62
N MET A 45 -12.51 7.88 -3.64
CA MET A 45 -13.95 8.19 -3.70
C MET A 45 -14.43 8.97 -2.48
N MET A 46 -13.96 8.60 -1.27
CA MET A 46 -14.25 9.35 -0.04
C MET A 46 -13.74 10.80 -0.11
N ARG A 47 -12.57 11.05 -0.71
CA ARG A 47 -12.02 12.41 -0.85
C ARG A 47 -12.72 13.27 -1.90
N LEU A 48 -13.25 12.63 -2.95
CA LEU A 48 -14.05 13.29 -3.99
C LEU A 48 -15.51 13.50 -3.58
N SER A 49 -15.96 12.88 -2.49
CA SER A 49 -17.32 12.98 -1.99
C SER A 49 -17.64 14.38 -1.43
N HIS A 50 -18.91 14.77 -1.53
CA HIS A 50 -19.47 15.95 -0.86
C HIS A 50 -19.66 15.75 0.66
N ASN A 51 -19.59 14.51 1.15
CA ASN A 51 -19.72 14.19 2.57
C ASN A 51 -18.45 14.59 3.34
N ARG A 52 -18.53 15.71 4.07
CA ARG A 52 -17.39 16.28 4.82
C ARG A 52 -16.73 15.28 5.77
N PRO A 53 -17.45 14.57 6.66
CA PRO A 53 -16.85 13.53 7.50
C PRO A 53 -15.98 12.51 6.74
N LEU A 54 -16.47 11.96 5.62
CA LEU A 54 -15.71 10.99 4.83
C LEU A 54 -14.48 11.63 4.18
N GLN A 55 -14.64 12.83 3.62
CA GLN A 55 -13.55 13.56 3.01
C GLN A 55 -12.44 13.87 4.03
N TRP A 56 -12.81 14.28 5.24
CA TRP A 56 -11.87 14.55 6.33
C TRP A 56 -11.13 13.29 6.78
N PHE A 57 -11.86 12.19 7.01
CA PHE A 57 -11.25 10.91 7.37
C PHE A 57 -10.21 10.46 6.33
N ALA A 58 -10.61 10.42 5.06
CA ALA A 58 -9.72 9.97 3.99
C ALA A 58 -8.56 10.93 3.75
N THR A 59 -8.76 12.25 3.93
CA THR A 59 -7.68 13.24 3.85
C THR A 59 -6.68 13.06 5.00
N ALA A 60 -7.14 12.85 6.23
CA ALA A 60 -6.27 12.59 7.37
C ALA A 60 -5.47 11.29 7.18
N TYR A 61 -6.11 10.21 6.74
CA TYR A 61 -5.44 8.95 6.43
C TYR A 61 -4.34 9.13 5.38
N VAL A 62 -4.68 9.70 4.22
CA VAL A 62 -3.75 9.85 3.11
C VAL A 62 -2.58 10.76 3.47
N ASN A 63 -2.86 11.90 4.13
CA ASN A 63 -1.82 12.83 4.55
C ASN A 63 -0.87 12.19 5.58
N LEU A 64 -1.39 11.42 6.54
CA LEU A 64 -0.58 10.73 7.53
C LEU A 64 0.40 9.75 6.88
N PHE A 65 -0.12 8.78 6.11
CA PHE A 65 0.71 7.73 5.52
C PHE A 65 1.71 8.27 4.51
N ARG A 66 1.37 9.31 3.74
CA ARG A 66 2.30 9.94 2.78
C ARG A 66 3.34 10.85 3.42
N SER A 67 3.15 11.25 4.68
CA SER A 67 4.11 12.11 5.42
C SER A 67 5.12 11.32 6.23
N ILE A 68 4.94 10.00 6.37
CA ILE A 68 5.78 9.13 7.19
C ILE A 68 6.64 8.25 6.28
N PRO A 69 7.94 8.04 6.56
CA PRO A 69 8.74 7.06 5.82
C PRO A 69 8.19 5.64 5.96
N LEU A 70 8.10 4.88 4.86
CA LEU A 70 7.63 3.49 4.87
C LEU A 70 8.36 2.61 5.91
N VAL A 71 9.67 2.82 6.10
CA VAL A 71 10.46 2.11 7.11
C VAL A 71 9.88 2.31 8.51
N MET A 72 9.43 3.51 8.86
CA MET A 72 8.80 3.78 10.16
C MET A 72 7.46 3.06 10.31
N VAL A 73 6.66 3.02 9.24
CA VAL A 73 5.40 2.27 9.22
C VAL A 73 5.67 0.79 9.44
N LEU A 74 6.63 0.20 8.73
CA LEU A 74 7.04 -1.20 8.93
C LEU A 74 7.47 -1.48 10.38
N LEU A 75 8.27 -0.59 10.97
CA LEU A 75 8.71 -0.73 12.36
C LEU A 75 7.55 -0.66 13.35
N TRP A 76 6.58 0.25 13.16
CA TRP A 76 5.42 0.33 14.03
C TRP A 76 4.55 -0.91 13.93
N PHE A 77 4.27 -1.37 12.71
CA PHE A 77 3.44 -2.56 12.48
C PHE A 77 4.12 -3.86 12.92
N PHE A 78 5.45 -3.89 12.97
CA PHE A 78 6.21 -5.04 13.47
C PHE A 78 6.41 -5.01 14.99
N LEU A 79 6.78 -3.85 15.56
CA LEU A 79 7.19 -3.75 16.97
C LEU A 79 6.04 -3.29 17.89
N ILE A 80 5.21 -2.35 17.48
CA ILE A 80 4.29 -1.62 18.38
C ILE A 80 2.86 -2.16 18.26
N VAL A 81 2.30 -2.18 17.05
CA VAL A 81 0.90 -2.55 16.79
C VAL A 81 0.55 -3.92 17.38
N PRO A 82 1.36 -4.98 17.23
CA PRO A 82 1.02 -6.29 17.76
C PRO A 82 0.90 -6.31 19.28
N GLN A 83 1.84 -5.68 19.98
CA GLN A 83 1.83 -5.59 21.44
C GLN A 83 0.62 -4.78 21.92
N LEU A 84 0.29 -3.69 21.21
CA LEU A 84 -0.89 -2.89 21.51
C LEU A 84 -2.18 -3.69 21.34
N LEU A 85 -2.32 -4.43 20.24
CA LEU A 85 -3.49 -5.26 19.97
C LEU A 85 -3.64 -6.40 21.00
N GLN A 86 -2.54 -7.04 21.40
CA GLN A 86 -2.55 -8.04 22.48
C GLN A 86 -3.02 -7.43 23.80
N LYS A 87 -2.52 -6.24 24.16
CA LYS A 87 -2.88 -5.56 25.41
C LYS A 87 -4.33 -5.08 25.43
N LEU A 88 -4.84 -4.55 24.31
CA LEU A 88 -6.19 -3.98 24.24
C LEU A 88 -7.27 -5.05 24.06
N PHE A 89 -6.98 -6.12 23.30
CA PHE A 89 -7.99 -7.11 22.89
C PHE A 89 -7.71 -8.53 23.41
N GLY A 90 -6.65 -8.73 24.21
CA GLY A 90 -6.32 -10.05 24.77
C GLY A 90 -5.95 -11.10 23.72
N LEU A 91 -5.50 -10.67 22.53
CA LEU A 91 -5.16 -11.59 21.44
C LEU A 91 -3.93 -12.42 21.80
N SER A 92 -3.91 -13.68 21.39
CA SER A 92 -2.72 -14.51 21.52
C SER A 92 -1.62 -14.02 20.57
N PRO A 93 -0.34 -14.22 20.92
CA PRO A 93 0.76 -13.90 20.00
C PRO A 93 0.57 -14.62 18.66
N ALA A 94 0.55 -13.84 17.57
CA ALA A 94 0.47 -14.41 16.23
C ALA A 94 1.77 -15.17 15.91
N ASN A 95 1.64 -16.39 15.39
CA ASN A 95 2.77 -17.27 15.08
C ASN A 95 3.68 -16.72 13.97
N ASP A 96 3.15 -15.91 13.04
CA ASP A 96 3.93 -15.27 11.97
C ASP A 96 3.72 -13.74 11.96
N LEU A 97 4.38 -13.09 12.92
CA LEU A 97 4.28 -11.65 13.07
C LEU A 97 5.00 -10.90 11.94
N ARG A 98 6.13 -11.42 11.47
CA ARG A 98 6.99 -10.74 10.48
C ARG A 98 6.26 -10.58 9.15
N MET A 99 5.70 -11.67 8.61
CA MET A 99 4.99 -11.62 7.34
C MET A 99 3.72 -10.78 7.46
N THR A 100 2.90 -11.02 8.49
CA THR A 100 1.64 -10.29 8.68
C THR A 100 1.86 -8.79 8.81
N SER A 101 2.83 -8.36 9.60
CA SER A 101 3.18 -6.96 9.75
C SER A 101 3.64 -6.33 8.43
N ALA A 102 4.45 -7.03 7.65
CA ALA A 102 4.86 -6.53 6.33
C ALA A 102 3.65 -6.39 5.40
N LEU A 103 2.82 -7.43 5.27
CA LEU A 103 1.63 -7.41 4.41
C LEU A 103 0.70 -6.25 4.75
N VAL A 104 0.40 -6.04 6.04
CA VAL A 104 -0.49 -4.97 6.49
C VAL A 104 0.14 -3.59 6.28
N ALA A 105 1.41 -3.42 6.67
CA ALA A 105 2.11 -2.14 6.55
C ALA A 105 2.22 -1.68 5.09
N PHE A 106 2.68 -2.56 4.19
CA PHE A 106 2.76 -2.25 2.76
C PHE A 106 1.37 -1.97 2.17
N SER A 107 0.35 -2.79 2.49
CA SER A 107 -1.00 -2.58 1.95
C SER A 107 -1.60 -1.22 2.34
N LEU A 108 -1.46 -0.83 3.61
CA LEU A 108 -1.99 0.45 4.11
C LEU A 108 -1.18 1.64 3.57
N PHE A 109 0.14 1.50 3.52
CA PHE A 109 1.00 2.55 2.98
C PHE A 109 0.71 2.80 1.50
N GLU A 110 0.72 1.76 0.66
CA GLU A 110 0.46 1.85 -0.78
C GLU A 110 -0.95 2.36 -1.08
N ALA A 111 -1.96 2.00 -0.27
CA ALA A 111 -3.33 2.49 -0.44
C ALA A 111 -3.40 4.03 -0.46
N ALA A 112 -2.58 4.72 0.35
CA ALA A 112 -2.54 6.18 0.37
C ALA A 112 -1.98 6.78 -0.93
N TYR A 113 -0.99 6.10 -1.55
CA TYR A 113 -0.44 6.51 -2.84
C TYR A 113 -1.42 6.22 -3.98
N TYR A 114 -2.04 5.03 -3.99
CA TYR A 114 -3.07 4.70 -4.96
C TYR A 114 -4.28 5.62 -4.89
N ALA A 115 -4.72 6.01 -3.69
CA ALA A 115 -5.80 6.98 -3.53
C ALA A 115 -5.52 8.30 -4.25
N GLU A 116 -4.28 8.80 -4.18
CA GLU A 116 -3.88 10.02 -4.87
C GLU A 116 -3.71 9.83 -6.37
N ILE A 117 -3.16 8.70 -6.82
CA ILE A 117 -3.06 8.38 -8.26
C ILE A 117 -4.46 8.35 -8.88
N ILE A 118 -5.40 7.64 -8.25
CA ILE A 118 -6.79 7.52 -8.74
C ILE A 118 -7.48 8.88 -8.72
N ARG A 119 -7.38 9.62 -7.61
CA ARG A 119 -7.97 10.95 -7.48
C ARG A 119 -7.41 11.91 -8.53
N ALA A 120 -6.09 11.88 -8.78
CA ALA A 120 -5.45 12.69 -9.81
C ALA A 120 -5.90 12.27 -11.22
N GLY A 121 -6.04 10.96 -11.47
CA GLY A 121 -6.56 10.43 -12.73
C GLY A 121 -8.01 10.84 -13.01
N ILE A 122 -8.87 10.90 -11.99
CA ILE A 122 -10.24 11.40 -12.14
C ILE A 122 -10.23 12.90 -12.45
N ASN A 123 -9.44 13.68 -11.71
CA ASN A 123 -9.38 15.13 -11.86
C ASN A 123 -8.65 15.60 -13.14
N SER A 124 -7.88 14.72 -13.80
CA SER A 124 -7.22 15.06 -15.07
C SER A 124 -8.18 15.06 -16.26
N VAL A 125 -9.38 14.48 -16.11
CA VAL A 125 -10.43 14.52 -17.13
C VAL A 125 -10.98 15.93 -17.24
N GLY A 126 -10.97 16.48 -18.46
CA GLY A 126 -11.45 17.84 -18.73
C GLY A 126 -12.92 18.02 -18.36
N ARG A 127 -13.26 19.11 -17.67
CA ARG A 127 -14.62 19.41 -17.20
C ARG A 127 -15.69 19.39 -18.30
N GLY A 128 -15.30 19.68 -19.55
CA GLY A 128 -16.20 19.61 -20.71
C GLY A 128 -16.74 18.20 -20.99
N GLN A 129 -16.03 17.14 -20.60
CA GLN A 129 -16.50 15.75 -20.76
C GLN A 129 -17.73 15.47 -19.89
N LEU A 130 -17.73 15.93 -18.63
CA LEU A 130 -18.91 15.85 -17.76
C LEU A 130 -20.08 16.66 -18.32
N GLY A 131 -19.82 17.87 -18.83
CA GLY A 131 -20.84 18.70 -19.47
C GLY A 131 -21.47 18.04 -20.71
N ALA A 132 -20.65 17.41 -21.56
CA ALA A 132 -21.12 16.67 -22.72
C ALA A 132 -21.95 15.43 -22.33
N ALA A 133 -21.55 14.70 -21.29
CA ALA A 133 -22.31 13.55 -20.78
C ALA A 133 -23.71 13.97 -20.31
N TYR A 134 -23.82 15.07 -19.55
CA TYR A 134 -25.12 15.62 -19.13
C TYR A 134 -25.96 16.11 -20.31
N ALA A 135 -25.35 16.71 -21.34
CA ALA A 135 -26.05 17.15 -22.56
C ALA A 135 -26.64 15.98 -23.36
N LEU A 136 -26.06 14.78 -23.25
CA LEU A 136 -26.56 13.53 -23.82
C LEU A 136 -27.58 12.81 -22.93
N GLY A 137 -27.92 13.36 -21.76
CA GLY A 137 -28.88 12.77 -20.81
C GLY A 137 -28.32 11.64 -19.94
N LEU A 138 -26.99 11.51 -19.83
CA LEU A 138 -26.35 10.58 -18.90
C LEU A 138 -26.39 11.15 -17.47
N THR A 139 -26.57 10.29 -16.46
CA THR A 139 -26.67 10.64 -15.03
C THR A 139 -25.40 10.33 -14.26
#